data_AF-A0A6P6AM09-F1
#
_entry.id   AF-A0A6P6AM09-F1
#
_cell.length_a   1.000
_cell.length_b   1.000
_cell.length_c   1.000
_cell.angle_alpha   90.00
_cell.angle_beta   90.00
_cell.angle_gamma   90.00
#
_symmetry.space_group_name_H-M   'P 1'
#
loop_
_entity.id
_entity.type
_entity.pdbx_description
1 polymer ?
#
loop_
_entity_poly.entity_id
_entity_poly.type
_entity_poly.pdbx_seq_one_letter_code
_entity_poly.pdbx_strand_id
1 'polypeptide(L)'
;MVLTSFASGRATSVVVDSDERSTTVALVQDGYVLQKAVFESKESYKLYSKRVIASDIKECVCRLLDTPYDESAYSNVPMTPYELLDGQTIEISADRFKILDVPFKSPLAQTIPGMDNFADISPAGRGLPQVVIESINRRNVDIRK
;
A
#
# COMPACT_ATOMS: atom_id res chain seq x y z
N MET A 1 1.11 26.29 13.45
CA MET A 1 -0.10 26.25 14.31
C MET A 1 -0.26 27.50 15.19
N VAL A 2 0.66 27.84 16.12
CA VAL A 2 0.52 29.06 16.93
C VAL A 2 0.61 30.35 16.09
N LEU A 3 1.48 30.36 15.08
CA LEU A 3 1.63 31.49 14.16
C LEU A 3 0.36 31.75 13.33
N THR A 4 -0.38 30.70 12.95
CA THR A 4 -1.66 30.82 12.23
C THR A 4 -2.77 31.37 13.12
N SER A 5 -2.80 30.99 14.41
CA SER A 5 -3.69 31.62 15.40
C SER A 5 -3.35 33.10 15.63
N PHE A 6 -2.07 33.44 15.73
CA PHE A 6 -1.62 34.82 15.92
C PHE A 6 -1.97 35.72 14.72
N ALA A 7 -1.81 35.20 13.50
CA ALA A 7 -2.23 35.89 12.27
C ALA A 7 -3.74 36.16 12.22
N SER A 8 -4.56 35.37 12.94
CA SER A 8 -6.01 35.57 13.04
C SER A 8 -6.43 36.59 14.10
N GLY A 9 -5.50 37.07 14.95
CA GLY A 9 -5.77 38.05 16.00
C GLY A 9 -6.68 37.56 17.12
N ARG A 10 -6.92 36.24 17.23
CA ARG A 10 -7.82 35.65 18.23
C ARG A 10 -7.01 34.90 19.29
N ALA A 11 -7.24 35.24 20.56
CA ALA A 11 -6.63 34.57 21.71
C ALA A 11 -7.02 33.09 21.82
N THR A 12 -8.22 32.73 21.34
CA THR A 12 -8.71 31.35 21.28
C THR A 12 -9.14 31.01 19.85
N SER A 13 -8.58 29.95 19.28
CA SER A 13 -8.88 29.51 17.91
C SER A 13 -8.62 28.01 17.74
N VAL A 14 -9.32 27.40 16.78
CA VAL A 14 -9.01 26.05 16.31
C VAL A 14 -8.24 26.20 15.00
N VAL A 15 -7.07 25.58 14.92
CA VAL A 15 -6.24 25.57 13.72
C VAL A 15 -6.29 24.19 13.11
N VAL A 16 -6.76 24.12 11.88
CA VAL A 16 -6.68 22.93 11.04
C VAL A 16 -5.56 23.17 10.04
N ASP A 17 -4.46 22.44 10.22
CA ASP A 17 -3.33 22.46 9.29
C ASP A 17 -3.43 21.20 8.43
N SER A 18 -3.62 21.38 7.12
CA SER A 18 -3.64 20.29 6.16
C SER A 18 -2.38 20.40 5.33
N ASP A 19 -1.37 19.60 5.66
CA ASP A 19 -0.19 19.43 4.83
C ASP A 19 -0.43 18.33 3.77
N GLU A 20 0.44 18.25 2.77
CA GLU A 20 0.37 17.27 1.67
C GLU A 20 0.33 15.80 2.14
N ARG A 21 0.82 15.54 3.34
CA ARG A 21 1.09 14.23 3.94
C ARG A 21 0.31 13.98 5.23
N SER A 22 -0.26 14.98 5.88
CA SER A 22 -0.95 14.87 7.16
C SER A 22 -1.89 16.03 7.44
N THR A 23 -2.98 15.74 8.15
CA THR A 23 -3.88 16.76 8.67
C THR A 23 -3.78 16.77 10.18
N THR A 24 -3.47 17.94 10.74
CA THR A 24 -3.32 18.17 12.17
C THR A 24 -4.29 19.23 12.62
N VAL A 25 -5.13 18.90 13.59
CA VAL A 25 -6.08 19.82 14.22
C VAL A 25 -5.58 20.13 15.61
N ALA A 26 -5.39 21.40 15.94
CA ALA A 26 -4.97 21.84 17.26
C ALA A 26 -5.86 22.96 17.78
N LEU A 27 -6.19 22.88 19.06
CA LEU A 27 -6.91 23.93 19.76
C LEU A 27 -5.90 24.85 20.46
N VAL A 28 -5.98 26.15 20.17
CA VAL A 28 -5.18 27.19 20.79
C VAL A 28 -6.09 28.00 21.71
N GLN A 29 -5.72 28.11 22.99
CA GLN A 29 -6.47 28.87 23.99
C GLN A 29 -5.51 29.80 24.74
N ASP A 30 -5.86 31.08 24.84
CA ASP A 30 -5.07 32.15 25.44
C ASP A 30 -3.60 32.19 24.96
N GLY A 31 -3.38 31.88 23.68
CA GLY A 31 -2.06 31.85 23.05
C GLY A 31 -1.27 30.54 23.24
N TYR A 32 -1.81 29.55 23.95
CA TYR A 32 -1.18 28.25 24.17
C TYR A 32 -1.85 27.14 23.37
N VAL A 33 -1.04 26.23 22.79
CA VAL A 33 -1.56 25.01 22.16
C VAL A 33 -1.91 24.00 23.24
N LEU A 34 -3.15 23.54 23.27
CA LEU A 34 -3.54 22.43 24.11
C LEU A 34 -3.06 21.12 23.47
N GLN A 35 -1.86 20.63 23.85
CA GLN A 35 -1.31 19.36 23.33
C GLN A 35 -2.29 18.18 23.48
N LYS A 36 -3.10 18.18 24.54
CA LYS A 36 -4.10 17.13 24.81
C LYS A 36 -5.27 17.14 23.82
N ALA A 37 -5.45 18.22 23.07
CA ALA A 37 -6.49 18.40 22.06
C ALA A 37 -5.92 18.49 20.64
N VAL A 38 -4.66 18.06 20.43
CA VAL A 38 -4.07 17.93 19.10
C VAL A 38 -4.47 16.58 18.51
N PHE A 39 -5.18 16.60 17.39
CA PHE A 39 -5.55 15.42 16.63
C PHE A 39 -4.76 15.39 15.33
N GLU A 40 -3.93 14.37 15.17
CA GLU A 40 -3.24 14.08 13.92
C GLU A 40 -3.91 12.88 13.23
N SER A 41 -3.94 12.90 11.89
CA SER A 41 -4.32 11.71 11.13
C SER A 41 -3.37 10.55 11.51
N LYS A 42 -3.91 9.48 12.10
CA LYS A 42 -3.11 8.34 12.56
C LYS A 42 -2.41 7.65 11.38
N GLU A 43 -1.16 7.21 11.60
CA GLU A 43 -0.40 6.36 10.68
C GLU A 43 -1.23 5.18 10.16
N SER A 44 -2.03 4.57 11.05
CA SER A 44 -2.92 3.45 10.74
C SER A 44 -4.02 3.81 9.73
N TYR A 45 -4.58 5.03 9.80
CA TYR A 45 -5.57 5.51 8.85
C TYR A 45 -4.93 5.71 7.46
N LYS A 46 -3.71 6.24 7.39
CA LYS A 46 -2.98 6.40 6.12
C LYS A 46 -2.70 5.05 5.45
N LEU A 47 -2.21 4.09 6.23
CA LEU A 47 -1.98 2.72 5.74
C LEU A 47 -3.28 2.06 5.28
N TYR A 48 -4.38 2.27 6.00
CA TYR A 48 -5.68 1.77 5.60
C TYR A 48 -6.14 2.39 4.28
N SER A 49 -6.13 3.72 4.14
CA SER A 49 -6.53 4.40 2.90
C SER A 49 -5.71 3.96 1.69
N LYS A 50 -4.38 3.82 1.86
CA LYS A 50 -3.51 3.27 0.81
C LYS A 50 -3.84 1.82 0.45
N ARG A 51 -4.13 0.97 1.45
CA ARG A 51 -4.50 -0.43 1.23
C ARG A 51 -5.84 -0.59 0.51
N VAL A 52 -6.81 0.25 0.83
CA VAL A 52 -8.12 0.25 0.15
C VAL A 52 -7.93 0.54 -1.33
N ILE A 53 -7.20 1.61 -1.67
CA ILE A 53 -6.88 1.97 -3.05
C ILE A 53 -6.10 0.85 -3.75
N ALA A 54 -5.06 0.30 -3.10
CA ALA A 54 -4.28 -0.79 -3.67
C ALA A 54 -5.12 -2.06 -3.91
N SER A 55 -6.08 -2.37 -3.02
CA SER A 55 -6.97 -3.52 -3.21
C SER A 55 -7.94 -3.30 -4.36
N ASP A 56 -8.44 -2.08 -4.51
CA ASP A 56 -9.34 -1.68 -5.60
C ASP A 56 -8.63 -1.75 -6.95
N ILE A 57 -7.41 -1.18 -7.06
CA ILE A 57 -6.56 -1.30 -8.26
C ILE A 57 -6.29 -2.76 -8.61
N LYS A 58 -5.95 -3.58 -7.60
CA LYS A 58 -5.68 -5.01 -7.78
C LYS A 58 -6.91 -5.72 -8.35
N GLU A 59 -8.12 -5.39 -7.91
CA GLU A 59 -9.36 -6.02 -8.40
C GLU A 59 -9.84 -5.47 -9.74
N CYS A 60 -9.58 -4.19 -10.03
CA CYS A 60 -9.97 -3.55 -11.27
C CYS A 60 -9.04 -3.92 -12.46
N VAL A 61 -7.74 -4.04 -12.22
CA VAL A 61 -6.73 -4.06 -13.28
C VAL A 61 -5.96 -5.37 -13.36
N CYS A 62 -5.74 -6.07 -12.24
CA CYS A 62 -4.92 -7.29 -12.25
C CYS A 62 -5.74 -8.50 -12.73
N ARG A 63 -5.16 -9.28 -13.65
CA ARG A 63 -5.78 -10.51 -14.17
C ARG A 63 -4.75 -11.63 -14.18
N LEU A 64 -5.11 -12.77 -13.61
CA LEU A 64 -4.23 -13.93 -13.60
C LEU A 64 -4.10 -14.47 -15.02
N LEU A 65 -2.87 -14.75 -15.43
CA LEU A 65 -2.58 -15.42 -16.69
C LEU A 65 -2.60 -16.93 -16.45
N ASP A 66 -3.23 -17.68 -17.35
CA ASP A 66 -3.18 -19.15 -17.35
C ASP A 66 -1.84 -19.68 -17.87
N THR A 67 -1.01 -18.81 -18.44
CA THR A 67 0.34 -19.10 -18.95
C THR A 67 1.41 -18.42 -18.09
N PRO A 68 2.60 -19.02 -17.92
CA PRO A 68 3.68 -18.38 -17.17
C PRO A 68 4.00 -17.00 -17.73
N TYR A 69 4.15 -15.99 -16.86
CA TYR A 69 4.47 -14.64 -17.28
C TYR A 69 5.82 -14.60 -18.02
N ASP A 70 5.82 -14.01 -19.22
CA ASP A 70 6.99 -13.73 -20.05
C ASP A 70 7.08 -12.22 -20.32
N GLU A 71 8.16 -11.60 -19.83
CA GLU A 71 8.38 -10.16 -19.95
C GLU A 71 8.45 -9.69 -21.40
N SER A 72 8.95 -10.54 -22.31
CA SER A 72 9.08 -10.20 -23.73
C SER A 72 7.72 -10.09 -24.42
N ALA A 73 6.81 -11.02 -24.13
CA ALA A 73 5.47 -11.07 -24.68
C ALA A 73 4.56 -9.96 -24.14
N TYR A 74 4.76 -9.56 -22.87
CA TYR A 74 3.89 -8.61 -22.18
C TYR A 74 4.45 -7.18 -22.09
N SER A 75 5.64 -6.92 -22.63
CA SER A 75 6.19 -5.56 -22.77
C SER A 75 5.31 -4.64 -23.64
N ASN A 76 4.56 -5.21 -24.59
CA ASN A 76 3.72 -4.49 -25.54
C ASN A 76 2.23 -4.46 -25.17
N VAL A 77 1.85 -4.87 -23.95
CA VAL A 77 0.41 -4.89 -23.59
C VAL A 77 -0.11 -3.45 -23.51
N PRO A 78 -1.30 -3.17 -24.08
CA PRO A 78 -1.95 -1.88 -23.94
C PRO A 78 -2.08 -1.46 -22.47
N MET A 79 -1.65 -0.23 -22.19
CA MET A 79 -1.81 0.44 -20.90
C MET A 79 -3.29 0.62 -20.59
N THR A 80 -3.67 0.33 -19.34
CA THR A 80 -5.02 0.59 -18.83
C THR A 80 -4.94 1.80 -17.90
N PRO A 81 -5.67 2.90 -18.18
CA PRO A 81 -5.74 4.04 -17.28
C PRO A 81 -6.56 3.68 -16.04
N TYR A 82 -6.06 4.05 -14.86
CA TYR A 82 -6.78 3.94 -13.58
C TYR A 82 -6.87 5.32 -12.94
N GLU A 83 -8.07 5.72 -12.50
CA GLU A 83 -8.31 7.01 -11.87
C GLU A 83 -8.18 6.89 -10.35
N LEU A 84 -7.26 7.69 -9.78
CA LEU A 84 -7.14 7.88 -8.36
C LEU A 84 -8.26 8.81 -7.84
N LEU A 85 -8.51 8.76 -6.54
CA LEU A 85 -9.55 9.55 -5.87
C LEU A 85 -9.33 11.07 -5.93
N ASP A 86 -8.11 11.50 -6.27
CA ASP A 86 -7.73 12.89 -6.55
C ASP A 86 -7.99 13.31 -8.01
N GLY A 87 -8.49 12.40 -8.85
CA GLY A 87 -8.70 12.59 -10.28
C GLY A 87 -7.46 12.36 -11.14
N GLN A 88 -6.32 11.95 -10.56
CA GLN A 88 -5.11 11.65 -11.32
C GLN A 88 -5.22 10.28 -11.99
N THR A 89 -4.95 10.22 -13.29
CA THR A 89 -4.88 8.95 -14.03
C THR A 89 -3.47 8.38 -13.96
N ILE A 90 -3.34 7.12 -13.50
CA ILE A 90 -2.12 6.33 -13.56
C ILE A 90 -2.23 5.28 -14.67
N GLU A 91 -1.16 5.08 -15.43
CA GLU A 91 -1.13 4.11 -16.53
C GLU A 91 -0.52 2.79 -16.05
N ILE A 92 -1.32 1.73 -15.99
CA ILE A 92 -0.88 0.42 -15.53
C ILE A 92 -0.76 -0.53 -16.74
N SER A 93 0.48 -0.93 -17.06
CA SER A 93 0.82 -1.78 -18.21
C SER A 93 1.00 -3.25 -17.81
N ALA A 94 2.21 -3.79 -17.94
CA ALA A 94 2.60 -5.17 -17.69
C ALA A 94 2.62 -5.53 -16.20
N ASP A 95 2.70 -4.53 -15.32
CA ASP A 95 2.81 -4.71 -13.86
C ASP A 95 1.59 -5.44 -13.26
N ARG A 96 0.41 -5.29 -13.88
CA ARG A 96 -0.83 -5.97 -13.49
C ARG A 96 -0.79 -7.50 -13.63
N PHE A 97 0.16 -8.00 -14.42
CA PHE A 97 0.42 -9.43 -14.58
C PHE A 97 1.63 -9.87 -13.77
N LYS A 98 2.69 -9.05 -13.73
CA LYS A 98 3.91 -9.32 -12.94
C LYS A 98 3.59 -9.55 -11.47
N ILE A 99 2.76 -8.69 -10.88
CA ILE A 99 2.43 -8.75 -9.45
C ILE A 99 1.63 -10.01 -9.05
N LEU A 100 0.92 -10.62 -10.00
CA LEU A 100 0.15 -11.86 -9.77
C LEU A 100 1.02 -13.12 -9.88
N ASP A 101 2.14 -13.06 -10.60
CA ASP A 101 3.10 -14.16 -10.68
C ASP A 101 4.04 -14.21 -9.45
N VAL A 102 4.23 -13.10 -8.74
CA VAL A 102 5.00 -13.01 -7.48
C VAL A 102 4.62 -14.07 -6.43
N PRO A 103 3.34 -14.29 -6.08
CA PRO A 103 2.97 -15.32 -5.11
C PRO A 103 3.30 -16.74 -5.57
N PHE A 104 3.45 -16.99 -6.88
CA PHE A 104 3.82 -18.30 -7.42
C PHE A 104 5.33 -18.45 -7.62
N LYS A 105 6.01 -17.37 -7.99
CA LYS A 105 7.45 -17.28 -8.25
C LYS A 105 8.06 -16.18 -7.40
N SER A 106 8.46 -16.56 -6.20
CA SER A 106 9.05 -15.62 -5.26
C SER A 106 10.32 -14.86 -5.72
N PRO A 107 11.20 -15.34 -6.63
CA PRO A 107 12.35 -14.53 -7.05
C PRO A 107 11.93 -13.31 -7.90
N LEU A 108 10.74 -13.32 -8.51
CA LEU A 108 10.24 -12.16 -9.27
C LEU A 108 9.91 -10.97 -8.37
N ALA A 109 9.77 -11.18 -7.06
CA ALA A 109 9.56 -10.12 -6.10
C ALA A 109 10.74 -9.12 -6.05
N GLN A 110 11.96 -9.59 -6.32
CA GLN A 110 13.18 -8.76 -6.28
C GLN A 110 13.33 -7.87 -7.51
N THR A 111 12.59 -8.16 -8.58
CA THR A 111 12.59 -7.37 -9.82
C THR A 111 11.64 -6.18 -9.73
N ILE A 112 10.77 -6.12 -8.71
CA ILE A 112 9.81 -5.03 -8.53
C ILE A 112 10.45 -3.92 -7.66
N PRO A 113 10.63 -2.70 -8.19
CA PRO A 113 11.19 -1.59 -7.41
C PRO A 113 10.30 -1.28 -6.19
N GLY A 114 10.89 -1.28 -4.99
CA GLY A 114 10.17 -1.04 -3.72
C GLY A 114 9.73 -2.30 -2.95
N MET A 115 10.05 -3.51 -3.44
CA MET A 115 9.79 -4.79 -2.75
C MET A 115 11.01 -5.38 -2.02
N ASP A 116 12.03 -4.58 -1.76
CA ASP A 116 13.22 -4.87 -0.95
C ASP A 116 12.88 -5.39 0.46
N ASN A 117 11.75 -4.97 1.04
CA ASN A 117 11.27 -5.40 2.37
C ASN A 117 10.48 -6.73 2.35
N PHE A 118 10.20 -7.33 1.18
CA PHE A 118 9.45 -8.60 1.11
C PHE A 118 10.26 -9.79 1.64
N ALA A 119 11.59 -9.69 1.61
CA ALA A 119 12.51 -10.67 2.20
C ALA A 119 12.33 -10.79 3.72
N ASP A 120 11.91 -9.71 4.40
CA ASP A 120 11.69 -9.69 5.85
C ASP A 120 10.31 -10.23 6.27
N ILE A 121 9.31 -10.17 5.38
CA ILE A 121 7.94 -10.66 5.63
C ILE A 121 7.81 -12.15 5.29
N SER A 122 8.59 -12.65 4.33
CA SER A 122 8.63 -14.07 3.98
C SER A 122 10.09 -14.54 3.91
N PRO A 123 10.65 -15.06 5.02
CA PRO A 123 12.09 -15.37 5.14
C PRO A 123 12.57 -16.49 4.20
N ALA A 124 11.69 -17.06 3.39
CA ALA A 124 11.99 -18.24 2.59
C ALA A 124 12.03 -17.98 1.08
N GLY A 125 11.55 -16.84 0.59
CA GLY A 125 11.45 -16.63 -0.86
C GLY A 125 10.74 -17.82 -1.56
N ARG A 126 9.73 -18.41 -0.92
CA ARG A 126 9.03 -19.61 -1.41
C ARG A 126 7.69 -19.21 -2.01
N GLY A 127 7.40 -19.73 -3.20
CA GLY A 127 6.08 -19.57 -3.82
C GLY A 127 5.00 -20.34 -3.05
N LEU A 128 3.74 -19.91 -3.19
CA LEU A 128 2.58 -20.59 -2.61
C LEU A 128 2.57 -22.11 -2.83
N PRO A 129 2.87 -22.64 -4.04
CA PRO A 129 2.91 -24.09 -4.25
C PRO A 129 3.97 -24.78 -3.38
N GLN A 130 5.13 -24.15 -3.20
CA GLN A 130 6.22 -24.69 -2.39
C GLN A 130 5.87 -24.66 -0.90
N VAL A 131 5.20 -23.60 -0.42
CA VAL A 131 4.70 -23.51 0.96
C VAL A 131 3.66 -24.59 1.23
N VAL A 132 2.76 -24.86 0.28
CA VAL A 132 1.77 -25.95 0.39
C VAL A 132 2.46 -27.31 0.43
N ILE A 133 3.40 -27.58 -0.48
CA ILE A 133 4.15 -28.84 -0.52
C ILE A 133 4.97 -29.05 0.76
N GLU A 134 5.65 -28.01 1.24
CA GLU A 134 6.39 -28.05 2.50
C GLU A 134 5.46 -28.31 3.69
N SER A 135 4.29 -27.67 3.71
CA SER A 135 3.28 -27.89 4.75
C SER A 135 2.77 -29.34 4.74
N ILE A 136 2.58 -29.93 3.56
CA ILE A 136 2.19 -31.34 3.40
C ILE A 136 3.33 -32.27 3.85
N ASN A 137 4.57 -31.98 3.46
CA ASN A 137 5.74 -32.79 3.80
C ASN A 137 6.13 -32.70 5.29
N ARG A 138 5.79 -31.58 5.94
CA ARG A 138 6.01 -31.35 7.38
C ARG A 138 4.89 -31.96 8.23
N ARG A 139 3.77 -32.38 7.64
CA ARG A 139 2.75 -33.17 8.32
C ARG A 139 3.17 -34.64 8.42
N ASN A 140 2.71 -35.29 9.49
CA ASN A 140 3.01 -36.68 9.80
C ASN A 140 2.48 -37.63 8.69
N VAL A 141 3.20 -38.73 8.43
CA VAL A 141 2.95 -39.66 7.32
C VAL A 141 1.56 -40.31 7.36
N ASP A 142 0.97 -40.43 8.55
CA ASP A 142 -0.29 -41.16 8.78
C ASP A 142 -1.55 -40.52 8.17
N ILE A 143 -1.47 -39.26 7.74
CA ILE A 143 -2.60 -38.53 7.12
C ILE A 143 -2.41 -38.24 5.62
N ARG A 144 -1.39 -38.84 4.99
CA ARG A 144 -1.07 -38.67 3.55
C ARG A 144 -1.79 -39.68 2.63
N LYS A 145 -2.97 -40.17 3.02
CA LYS A 145 -3.78 -41.07 2.19
C LYS A 145 -4.89 -40.33 1.46
#